data_AF-A0A7J8W729-F1
#
_entry.id   AF-A0A7J8W729-F1
#
_cell.length_a   1.000
_cell.length_b   1.000
_cell.length_c   1.000
_cell.angle_alpha   90.00
_cell.angle_beta   90.00
_cell.angle_gamma   90.00
#
_symmetry.space_group_name_H-M   'P 1'
#
loop_
_entity.id
_entity.type
_entity.pdbx_description
1 polymer ?
#
loop_
_entity_poly.entity_id
_entity_poly.type
_entity_poly.pdbx_seq_one_letter_code
_entity_poly.pdbx_strand_id
1 'polypeptide(L)'
;LNLKGSKNLIKVPGFTATRNIEILDLEGCTRLVYVHPSVGVLTRLKLLNLRGCKNLRSFPTKIGMESLEKLILSGCSKLKSFPEIDGKMECLLELCFDGTNIKELPSSIGNLRRLELLNLKDCKSLRSLPSKIGMESLEKLILSGC
;
A
#
# COMPACT_ATOMS: atom_id res chain seq x y z
N LEU A 1 -8.47 9.70 10.55
CA LEU A 1 -8.77 8.62 11.51
C LEU A 1 -7.45 8.00 11.95
N ASN A 2 -7.12 8.13 13.23
CA ASN A 2 -5.90 7.58 13.81
C ASN A 2 -6.25 6.35 14.65
N LEU A 3 -5.69 5.20 14.29
CA LEU A 3 -5.79 3.92 14.97
C LEU A 3 -4.39 3.35 15.31
N LYS A 4 -3.35 4.19 15.24
CA LYS A 4 -1.95 3.84 15.48
C LYS A 4 -1.78 3.04 16.78
N GLY A 5 -1.00 1.97 16.69
CA GLY A 5 -0.64 1.12 17.82
C GLY A 5 -1.77 0.27 18.37
N SER A 6 -2.93 0.19 17.69
CA SER A 6 -4.06 -0.60 18.16
C SER A 6 -3.69 -2.08 18.33
N LYS A 7 -3.56 -2.50 19.59
CA LYS A 7 -3.11 -3.87 19.97
C LYS A 7 -4.18 -4.94 19.81
N ASN A 8 -5.42 -4.58 19.48
CA ASN A 8 -6.55 -5.49 19.33
C ASN A 8 -7.12 -5.53 17.90
N LEU A 9 -6.61 -4.67 17.01
CA LEU A 9 -7.14 -4.56 15.66
C LEU A 9 -6.63 -5.73 14.80
N ILE A 10 -7.52 -6.66 14.48
CA ILE A 10 -7.24 -7.81 13.60
C ILE A 10 -7.65 -7.53 12.15
N LYS A 11 -8.71 -6.74 11.98
CA LYS A 11 -9.23 -6.29 10.68
C LYS A 11 -9.53 -4.80 10.74
N VAL A 12 -9.27 -4.07 9.66
CA VAL A 12 -9.77 -2.69 9.54
C VAL A 12 -11.31 -2.76 9.46
N PRO A 13 -12.07 -1.96 10.22
CA PRO A 13 -13.52 -1.94 10.09
C PRO A 13 -13.94 -1.49 8.70
N GLY A 14 -15.09 -1.97 8.23
CA GLY A 14 -15.66 -1.53 6.97
C GLY A 14 -16.17 -0.09 7.08
N PHE A 15 -15.68 0.78 6.19
CA PHE A 15 -16.28 2.08 5.91
C PHE A 15 -17.44 1.90 4.92
N THR A 16 -18.65 1.60 5.42
CA THR A 16 -19.85 1.34 4.59
C THR A 16 -20.62 2.61 4.22
N ALA A 17 -20.45 3.69 4.97
CA ALA A 17 -20.82 5.04 4.57
C ALA A 17 -19.52 5.79 4.20
N THR A 18 -19.52 6.54 3.10
CA THR A 18 -18.39 7.34 2.62
C THR A 18 -18.02 8.40 3.65
N ARG A 19 -17.16 8.04 4.60
CA ARG A 19 -16.58 9.00 5.52
C ARG A 19 -15.57 9.83 4.75
N ASN A 20 -15.56 11.14 4.99
CA ASN A 20 -14.52 12.05 4.52
C ASN A 20 -13.21 11.79 5.28
N ILE A 21 -12.62 10.62 5.08
CA ILE A 21 -11.34 10.24 5.66
C ILE A 21 -10.27 10.58 4.64
N GLU A 22 -9.45 11.59 4.97
CA GLU A 22 -8.27 11.94 4.19
C GLU A 22 -7.02 11.21 4.67
N ILE A 23 -6.95 10.88 5.96
CA ILE A 23 -5.82 10.18 6.57
C ILE A 23 -6.33 8.98 7.36
N LEU A 24 -5.79 7.80 7.07
CA LEU A 24 -5.99 6.58 7.85
C LEU A 24 -4.63 6.10 8.35
N ASP A 25 -4.36 6.34 9.64
CA ASP A 25 -3.11 5.91 10.28
C ASP A 25 -3.34 4.64 11.11
N LEU A 26 -2.72 3.55 10.69
CA LEU A 26 -2.74 2.21 11.28
C LEU A 26 -1.33 1.77 11.70
N GLU A 27 -0.37 2.69 11.76
CA GLU A 27 1.02 2.36 12.10
C GLU A 27 1.10 1.52 13.37
N GLY A 28 1.92 0.46 13.36
CA GLY A 28 2.17 -0.38 14.52
C GLY A 28 0.97 -1.23 14.96
N CYS A 29 -0.08 -1.37 14.16
CA CYS A 29 -1.16 -2.35 14.41
C CYS A 29 -0.66 -3.78 14.14
N THR A 30 0.17 -4.29 15.05
CA THR A 30 0.93 -5.54 14.85
C THR A 30 0.07 -6.79 14.71
N ARG A 31 -1.19 -6.77 15.15
CA ARG A 31 -2.15 -7.88 14.97
C ARG A 31 -3.03 -7.76 13.73
N LEU A 32 -2.95 -6.65 12.98
CA LEU A 32 -3.74 -6.45 11.78
C LEU A 32 -3.36 -7.52 10.75
N VAL A 33 -4.34 -8.27 10.27
CA VAL A 33 -4.15 -9.36 9.29
C VAL A 33 -4.69 -8.98 7.91
N TYR A 34 -5.79 -8.22 7.88
CA TYR A 34 -6.53 -7.92 6.66
C TYR A 34 -7.07 -6.48 6.62
N VAL A 35 -6.97 -5.85 5.45
CA VAL A 35 -7.58 -4.56 5.14
C VAL A 35 -8.93 -4.78 4.46
N HIS A 36 -10.01 -4.25 5.03
CA HIS A 36 -11.37 -4.39 4.49
C HIS A 36 -11.51 -3.79 3.07
N PRO A 37 -12.31 -4.39 2.15
CA PRO A 37 -12.43 -3.94 0.76
C PRO A 37 -12.81 -2.48 0.61
N SER A 38 -13.67 -1.98 1.50
CA SER A 38 -14.12 -0.59 1.44
C SER A 38 -13.01 0.44 1.67
N VAL A 39 -11.86 0.07 2.25
CA VAL A 39 -10.67 0.95 2.31
C VAL A 39 -10.13 1.23 0.91
N GLY A 40 -10.10 0.20 0.05
CA GLY A 40 -9.56 0.28 -1.30
C GLY A 40 -10.34 1.16 -2.27
N VAL A 41 -11.49 1.71 -1.84
CA VAL A 41 -12.36 2.58 -2.65
C VAL A 41 -12.65 3.92 -1.97
N LEU A 42 -11.89 4.29 -0.93
CA LEU A 42 -12.01 5.60 -0.29
C LEU A 42 -11.45 6.69 -1.23
N THR A 43 -12.34 7.40 -1.92
CA THR A 43 -11.96 8.37 -2.97
C THR A 43 -11.27 9.63 -2.44
N ARG A 44 -11.50 10.00 -1.17
CA ARG A 44 -10.88 11.18 -0.52
C ARG A 44 -9.63 10.85 0.31
N LEU A 45 -9.25 9.58 0.42
CA LEU A 45 -8.10 9.19 1.23
C LEU A 45 -6.82 9.65 0.54
N LYS A 46 -6.03 10.49 1.21
CA LYS A 46 -4.73 11.01 0.76
C LYS A 46 -3.56 10.22 1.34
N LEU A 47 -3.69 9.73 2.58
CA LEU A 47 -2.66 8.94 3.26
C LEU A 47 -3.24 7.67 3.86
N LEU A 48 -2.64 6.53 3.50
CA LEU A 48 -2.82 5.24 4.19
C LEU A 48 -1.48 4.79 4.77
N ASN A 49 -1.36 4.84 6.10
CA ASN A 49 -0.17 4.40 6.80
C ASN A 49 -0.41 3.06 7.50
N LEU A 50 0.25 2.00 7.03
CA LEU A 50 0.21 0.65 7.60
C LEU A 50 1.59 0.22 8.12
N ARG A 51 2.52 1.17 8.29
CA ARG A 51 3.89 0.90 8.73
C ARG A 51 3.92 -0.02 9.95
N GLY A 52 4.73 -1.06 9.93
CA GLY A 52 4.92 -1.97 11.06
C GLY A 52 3.70 -2.85 11.39
N CYS A 53 2.70 -2.97 10.50
CA CYS A 53 1.65 -3.99 10.60
C CYS A 53 2.21 -5.38 10.26
N LYS A 54 3.07 -5.91 11.14
CA LYS A 54 3.90 -7.11 10.90
C LYS A 54 3.11 -8.36 10.49
N ASN A 55 1.85 -8.48 10.92
CA ASN A 55 0.98 -9.61 10.59
C ASN A 55 0.06 -9.39 9.38
N LEU A 56 0.15 -8.24 8.69
CA LEU A 56 -0.68 -7.96 7.53
C LEU A 56 -0.35 -8.96 6.42
N ARG A 57 -1.37 -9.67 5.92
CA ARG A 57 -1.20 -10.72 4.90
C ARG A 57 -1.81 -10.34 3.56
N SER A 58 -2.94 -9.63 3.58
CA SER A 58 -3.69 -9.36 2.36
C SER A 58 -4.39 -8.00 2.38
N PHE A 59 -4.48 -7.46 1.17
CA PHE A 59 -5.30 -6.33 0.77
C PHE A 59 -6.59 -6.81 0.08
N PRO A 60 -7.54 -5.91 -0.20
CA PRO A 60 -8.62 -6.15 -1.16
C PRO A 60 -8.04 -6.55 -2.52
N THR A 61 -8.72 -7.40 -3.28
CA THR A 61 -8.21 -7.96 -4.56
C THR A 61 -7.97 -6.93 -5.66
N LYS A 62 -8.66 -5.78 -5.59
CA LYS A 62 -8.49 -4.62 -6.47
C LYS A 62 -8.64 -3.33 -5.65
N ILE A 63 -7.83 -2.31 -5.94
CA ILE A 63 -7.86 -1.02 -5.24
C ILE A 63 -7.89 0.16 -6.22
N GLY A 64 -8.50 1.27 -5.84
CA GLY A 64 -8.71 2.45 -6.68
C GLY A 64 -9.00 3.70 -5.84
N MET A 65 -8.05 4.09 -4.99
CA MET A 65 -8.16 5.28 -4.14
C MET A 65 -7.72 6.53 -4.91
N GLU A 66 -8.68 7.26 -5.49
CA GLU A 66 -8.46 8.36 -6.45
C GLU A 66 -7.58 9.51 -5.94
N SER A 67 -7.75 9.90 -4.68
CA SER A 67 -6.99 11.00 -4.06
C SER A 67 -5.75 10.54 -3.30
N LEU A 68 -5.38 9.25 -3.36
CA LEU A 68 -4.28 8.74 -2.52
C LEU A 68 -2.95 9.27 -3.03
N GLU A 69 -2.24 10.00 -2.17
CA GLU A 69 -0.92 10.58 -2.44
C GLU A 69 0.20 9.70 -1.88
N LYS A 70 -0.05 9.02 -0.76
CA LYS A 70 0.97 8.22 -0.06
C LYS A 70 0.41 6.92 0.53
N LEU A 71 1.07 5.81 0.20
CA LEU A 71 0.79 4.47 0.74
C LEU A 71 2.04 3.88 1.39
N ILE A 72 1.98 3.66 2.71
CA ILE A 72 3.11 3.16 3.50
C ILE A 72 2.83 1.75 3.99
N LEU A 73 3.59 0.78 3.50
CA LEU A 73 3.56 -0.63 3.89
C LEU A 73 4.86 -1.11 4.54
N SER A 74 5.78 -0.19 4.80
CA SER A 74 7.09 -0.44 5.40
C SER A 74 6.99 -1.38 6.62
N GLY A 75 7.76 -2.47 6.63
CA GLY A 75 7.80 -3.43 7.73
C GLY A 75 6.59 -4.36 7.86
N CYS A 76 5.69 -4.40 6.87
CA CYS A 76 4.63 -5.43 6.78
C CYS A 76 5.22 -6.78 6.35
N SER A 77 6.04 -7.38 7.23
CA SER A 77 6.88 -8.56 6.93
C SER A 77 6.15 -9.83 6.46
N LYS A 78 4.82 -9.93 6.64
CA LYS A 78 4.02 -11.07 6.17
C LYS A 78 3.24 -10.80 4.89
N LEU A 79 3.33 -9.60 4.33
CA LEU A 79 2.70 -9.23 3.06
C LEU A 79 3.51 -9.85 1.91
N LYS A 80 2.88 -10.74 1.14
CA LYS A 80 3.54 -11.51 0.06
C LYS A 80 3.14 -11.08 -1.34
N SER A 81 2.00 -10.44 -1.48
CA SER A 81 1.45 -9.94 -2.74
C SER A 81 0.76 -8.60 -2.51
N PHE A 82 0.65 -7.84 -3.59
CA PHE A 82 -0.08 -6.57 -3.64
C PHE A 82 -1.16 -6.66 -4.73
N PRO A 83 -2.35 -6.09 -4.52
CA PRO A 83 -3.48 -6.29 -5.43
C PRO A 83 -3.35 -5.49 -6.71
N GLU A 84 -4.11 -5.86 -7.73
CA GLU A 84 -4.20 -5.07 -8.95
C GLU A 84 -4.76 -3.66 -8.64
N ILE A 85 -4.14 -2.66 -9.26
CA ILE A 85 -4.53 -1.25 -9.18
C ILE A 85 -5.52 -0.99 -10.31
N ASP A 86 -6.72 -0.53 -9.94
CA ASP A 86 -7.62 0.13 -10.88
C ASP A 86 -6.94 1.42 -11.35
N GLY A 87 -7.03 1.75 -12.64
CA GLY A 87 -6.34 2.90 -13.26
C GLY A 87 -6.71 4.28 -12.70
N LYS A 88 -7.37 4.34 -11.54
CA LYS A 88 -7.87 5.52 -10.83
C LYS A 88 -6.87 6.13 -9.84
N MET A 89 -5.82 5.41 -9.43
CA MET A 89 -4.85 5.90 -8.44
C MET A 89 -3.84 6.89 -9.04
N GLU A 90 -4.35 7.90 -9.74
CA GLU A 90 -3.54 8.86 -10.51
C GLU A 90 -2.81 9.88 -9.63
N CYS A 91 -3.20 10.05 -8.36
CA CYS A 91 -2.56 10.99 -7.44
C CYS A 91 -1.39 10.40 -6.63
N LEU A 92 -1.09 9.11 -6.77
CA LEU A 92 -0.11 8.44 -5.90
C LEU A 92 1.31 8.91 -6.23
N LEU A 93 1.98 9.52 -5.25
CA LEU A 93 3.35 10.05 -5.34
C LEU A 93 4.36 9.12 -4.68
N GLU A 94 4.00 8.54 -3.53
CA GLU A 94 4.90 7.72 -2.72
C GLU A 94 4.31 6.34 -2.39
N LEU A 95 5.07 5.29 -2.71
CA LEU A 95 4.74 3.90 -2.41
C LEU A 95 5.91 3.20 -1.72
N CYS A 96 5.72 2.84 -0.45
CA CYS A 96 6.79 2.26 0.38
C CYS A 96 6.47 0.82 0.77
N PHE A 97 7.23 -0.13 0.23
CA PHE A 97 7.18 -1.57 0.53
C PHE A 97 8.36 -2.06 1.36
N ASP A 98 9.25 -1.18 1.82
CA ASP A 98 10.51 -1.58 2.43
C ASP A 98 10.34 -2.56 3.60
N GLY A 99 11.13 -3.63 3.63
CA GLY A 99 11.03 -4.69 4.63
C GLY A 99 9.73 -5.52 4.58
N THR A 100 9.02 -5.53 3.46
CA THR A 100 7.94 -6.50 3.18
C THR A 100 8.51 -7.80 2.60
N ASN A 101 7.69 -8.84 2.55
CA ASN A 101 8.06 -10.12 1.93
C ASN A 101 7.38 -10.30 0.56
N ILE A 102 7.18 -9.19 -0.15
CA ILE A 102 6.51 -9.19 -1.45
C ILE A 102 7.36 -9.97 -2.46
N LYS A 103 6.71 -10.84 -3.23
CA LYS A 103 7.40 -11.69 -4.21
C LYS A 103 7.44 -11.06 -5.59
N GLU A 104 6.34 -10.42 -5.96
CA GLU A 104 6.09 -9.82 -7.26
C GLU A 104 5.15 -8.63 -7.05
N LEU A 105 5.27 -7.62 -7.91
CA LEU A 105 4.35 -6.49 -7.97
C LEU A 105 3.32 -6.74 -9.09
N PRO A 106 2.06 -6.31 -8.93
CA PRO A 106 1.05 -6.46 -9.97
C PRO A 106 1.45 -5.66 -11.21
N SER A 107 1.07 -6.14 -12.40
CA SER A 107 1.44 -5.48 -13.67
C SER A 107 0.88 -4.04 -13.76
N SER A 108 -0.26 -3.80 -13.13
CA SER A 108 -0.92 -2.49 -13.04
C SER A 108 -0.13 -1.44 -12.25
N ILE A 109 0.87 -1.81 -11.45
CA ILE A 109 1.73 -0.82 -10.76
C ILE A 109 2.47 0.06 -11.77
N GLY A 110 2.74 -0.48 -12.96
CA GLY A 110 3.34 0.26 -14.07
C GLY A 110 2.43 1.37 -14.62
N ASN A 111 1.14 1.43 -14.24
CA ASN A 111 0.23 2.49 -14.67
C ASN A 111 0.23 3.71 -13.73
N LEU A 112 1.01 3.71 -12.65
CA LEU A 112 1.10 4.82 -11.70
C LEU A 112 1.98 5.95 -12.27
N ARG A 113 1.41 6.74 -13.19
CA ARG A 113 2.17 7.74 -13.98
C ARG A 113 2.83 8.82 -13.13
N ARG A 114 2.18 9.25 -12.04
CA ARG A 114 2.65 10.31 -11.12
C ARG A 114 3.51 9.79 -9.96
N LEU A 115 3.82 8.49 -9.91
CA LEU A 115 4.62 7.95 -8.81
C LEU A 115 6.04 8.50 -8.89
N GLU A 116 6.48 9.20 -7.86
CA GLU A 116 7.80 9.82 -7.74
C GLU A 116 8.77 8.92 -6.97
N LEU A 117 8.27 8.17 -5.97
CA LEU A 117 9.06 7.29 -5.12
C LEU A 117 8.45 5.88 -5.04
N LEU A 118 9.24 4.89 -5.45
CA LEU A 118 8.99 3.47 -5.18
C LEU A 118 10.12 2.92 -4.30
N ASN A 119 9.80 2.65 -3.03
CA ASN A 119 10.76 2.09 -2.09
C ASN A 119 10.51 0.60 -1.87
N LEU A 120 11.43 -0.24 -2.32
CA LEU A 120 11.44 -1.69 -2.19
C LEU A 120 12.62 -2.19 -1.35
N LYS A 121 13.31 -1.30 -0.62
CA LYS A 121 14.47 -1.67 0.22
C LYS A 121 14.18 -2.90 1.09
N ASP A 122 15.13 -3.82 1.19
CA ASP A 122 15.04 -5.04 2.02
C ASP A 122 13.85 -5.96 1.67
N CYS A 123 13.27 -5.87 0.45
CA CYS A 123 12.27 -6.81 -0.06
C CYS A 123 12.92 -8.11 -0.57
N LYS A 124 13.54 -8.88 0.33
CA LYS A 124 14.37 -10.08 0.04
C LYS A 124 13.72 -11.22 -0.75
N SER A 125 12.40 -11.18 -0.90
CA SER A 125 11.63 -12.19 -1.65
C SER A 125 11.27 -11.75 -3.06
N LEU A 126 11.58 -10.50 -3.43
CA LEU A 126 11.20 -9.90 -4.71
C LEU A 126 11.99 -10.56 -5.84
N ARG A 127 11.28 -11.18 -6.79
CA ARG A 127 11.90 -11.94 -7.89
C ARG A 127 12.12 -11.10 -9.13
N SER A 128 11.18 -10.20 -9.41
CA SER A 128 11.19 -9.37 -10.60
C SER A 128 10.38 -8.10 -10.37
N LEU A 129 10.75 -7.07 -11.12
CA LEU A 129 9.93 -5.88 -11.31
C LEU A 129 8.92 -6.10 -12.45
N PRO A 130 7.81 -5.35 -12.49
CA PRO A 130 6.89 -5.38 -13.62
C PRO A 130 7.61 -5.02 -14.92
N SER A 131 7.32 -5.74 -16.00
CA SER A 131 7.89 -5.47 -17.33
C SER A 131 7.34 -4.20 -17.98
N LYS A 132 6.16 -3.76 -17.56
CA LYS A 132 5.51 -2.56 -18.07
C LYS A 132 6.00 -1.33 -17.29
N ILE A 133 6.79 -0.51 -17.96
CA ILE A 133 7.31 0.76 -17.42
C ILE A 133 6.40 1.88 -17.92
N GLY A 134 5.48 2.34 -17.07
CA GLY A 134 4.65 3.53 -17.32
C GLY A 134 4.61 4.48 -16.12
N MET A 135 5.58 4.35 -15.20
CA MET A 135 5.81 5.28 -14.09
C MET A 135 6.66 6.45 -14.60
N GLU A 136 6.04 7.33 -15.38
CA GLU A 136 6.69 8.42 -16.12
C GLU A 136 7.37 9.46 -15.21
N SER A 137 6.84 9.69 -14.01
CA SER A 137 7.37 10.65 -13.03
C SER A 137 8.33 10.04 -12.00
N LEU A 138 8.78 8.79 -12.16
CA LEU A 138 9.57 8.11 -11.14
C LEU A 138 10.96 8.73 -10.99
N GLU A 139 11.20 9.38 -9.86
CA GLU A 139 12.48 10.00 -9.53
C GLU A 139 13.39 9.06 -8.75
N LYS A 140 12.79 8.22 -7.87
CA LYS A 140 13.52 7.37 -6.93
C LYS A 140 12.96 5.96 -6.90
N LEU A 141 13.81 5.02 -7.32
CA LEU A 141 13.60 3.59 -7.17
C LEU A 141 14.65 3.02 -6.21
N ILE A 142 14.22 2.53 -5.04
CA ILE A 142 15.13 1.99 -4.02
C ILE A 142 14.99 0.47 -3.97
N LEU A 143 16.08 -0.24 -4.29
CA LEU A 143 16.13 -1.71 -4.36
C LEU A 143 17.21 -2.34 -3.47
N SER A 144 17.89 -1.54 -2.64
CA SER A 144 18.98 -2.05 -1.79
C SER A 144 18.46 -3.18 -0.88
N GLY A 145 19.11 -4.34 -0.88
CA GLY A 145 18.74 -5.47 -0.01
C GLY A 145 17.56 -6.32 -0.50
N CYS A 146 17.09 -6.10 -1.73
CA CYS A 146 16.19 -7.03 -2.43
C CYS A 146 16.88 -8.34 -2.81
#